data_AF-A0A1V3WYH4-F1
#
_entry.id   AF-A0A1V3WYH4-F1
#
_cell.length_a   1.000
_cell.length_b   1.000
_cell.length_c   1.000
_cell.angle_alpha   90.00
_cell.angle_beta   90.00
_cell.angle_gamma   90.00
#
_symmetry.space_group_name_H-M   'P 1'
#
loop_
_entity.id
_entity.type
_entity.pdbx_description
1 polymer ?
#
loop_
_entity_poly.entity_id
_entity_poly.type
_entity_poly.pdbx_seq_one_letter_code
_entity_poly.pdbx_strand_id
1 'polypeptide(L)' 'MTYRIDADATAEEIRALVAQSQKRSAVYDVVTNPTDVIVDVVD' A
#
# COMPACT_ATOMS: atom_id res chain seq x y z
N MET A 1 10.99 0.84 -3.86
CA MET A 1 11.05 0.97 -2.39
C MET A 1 9.98 0.08 -1.79
N THR A 2 10.29 -0.67 -0.73
CA THR A 2 9.33 -1.63 -0.15
C THR A 2 8.87 -1.18 1.24
N TYR A 3 7.56 -1.13 1.44
CA TYR A 3 6.93 -0.86 2.74
C TYR A 3 6.23 -2.12 3.24
N ARG A 4 6.53 -2.53 4.47
CA ARG A 4 5.81 -3.61 5.15
C ARG A 4 4.70 -3.04 6.01
N ILE A 5 3.50 -3.60 5.87
CA ILE A 5 2.33 -3.23 6.65
C ILE A 5 1.92 -4.44 7.48
N ASP A 6 1.95 -4.23 8.78
CA ASP A 6 1.51 -5.12 9.85
C ASP A 6 0.38 -4.41 10.59
N ALA A 7 -0.77 -5.06 10.74
CA ALA A 7 -1.93 -4.48 11.40
C ALA A 7 -2.83 -5.56 12.00
N ASP A 8 -3.61 -5.20 13.02
CA ASP A 8 -4.54 -6.09 13.73
C ASP A 8 -5.84 -6.29 12.93
N ALA A 9 -5.72 -6.94 11.77
CA ALA A 9 -6.81 -7.32 10.87
C ALA A 9 -6.35 -8.49 9.99
N THR A 10 -7.27 -9.14 9.29
CA THR A 10 -6.87 -10.20 8.35
C THR A 10 -6.05 -9.60 7.20
N ALA A 11 -5.08 -10.35 6.69
CA ALA A 11 -4.25 -9.88 5.58
C ALA A 11 -5.09 -9.51 4.32
N GLU A 12 -6.27 -10.12 4.14
CA GLU A 12 -7.19 -9.76 3.05
C GLU A 12 -7.82 -8.36 3.25
N GLU A 13 -8.27 -8.04 4.46
CA GLU A 13 -8.83 -6.72 4.79
C GLU A 13 -7.78 -5.62 4.60
N ILE A 14 -6.55 -5.87 5.05
CA ILE A 14 -5.44 -4.93 4.91
C ILE A 14 -5.12 -4.71 3.43
N ARG A 15 -5.00 -5.78 2.62
CA ARG A 15 -4.75 -5.67 1.17
C ARG A 15 -5.83 -4.87 0.46
N ALA A 16 -7.10 -5.08 0.81
CA ALA A 16 -8.21 -4.34 0.23
C ALA A 16 -8.12 -2.84 0.55
N LEU A 17 -7.80 -2.49 1.79
CA LEU A 17 -7.63 -1.10 2.23
C LEU A 17 -6.42 -0.43 1.57
N VAL A 18 -5.30 -1.14 1.48
CA VAL A 18 -4.07 -0.68 0.82
C VAL A 18 -4.35 -0.41 -0.66
N ALA A 19 -5.00 -1.34 -1.37
CA ALA A 19 -5.35 -1.17 -2.77
C ALA A 19 -6.27 0.04 -3.00
N GLN A 20 -7.27 0.24 -2.12
CA GLN A 20 -8.12 1.41 -2.17
C GLN A 20 -7.33 2.72 -1.98
N SER A 21 -6.39 2.73 -1.03
CA SER A 21 -5.58 3.91 -0.71
C SER A 21 -4.63 4.28 -1.85
N GLN A 22 -3.94 3.30 -2.44
CA GLN A 22 -3.07 3.51 -3.60
C GLN A 22 -3.83 4.14 -4.77
N LYS A 23 -5.05 3.67 -5.07
CA LYS A 23 -5.87 4.19 -6.18
C LYS A 23 -6.36 5.63 -5.98
N ARG A 24 -6.52 6.08 -4.74
CA ARG A 24 -7.19 7.35 -4.40
C ARG A 24 -6.25 8.46 -3.94
N SER A 25 -4.96 8.18 -3.77
CA SER A 25 -4.02 9.09 -3.15
C SER A 25 -3.18 9.84 -4.18
N ALA A 26 -3.45 11.14 -4.36
CA ALA A 26 -2.62 12.02 -5.19
C ALA A 26 -1.16 12.09 -4.70
N VAL A 27 -0.92 11.90 -3.40
CA VAL A 27 0.44 11.80 -2.85
C VAL A 27 1.12 10.52 -3.33
N TYR A 28 0.39 9.40 -3.36
CA TYR A 28 0.90 8.14 -3.89
C TYR A 28 1.24 8.27 -5.37
N ASP A 29 0.39 8.93 -6.17
CA ASP A 29 0.64 9.19 -7.59
C ASP A 29 1.93 10.00 -7.81
N VAL A 30 2.15 11.05 -7.01
CA VAL A 30 3.36 11.89 -7.11
C VAL A 30 4.62 11.11 -6.71
N VAL A 31 4.55 10.32 -5.64
CA VAL A 31 5.72 9.58 -5.14
C VAL A 31 6.10 8.44 -6.09
N THR A 32 5.11 7.77 -6.69
CA THR A 32 5.33 6.62 -7.57
C THR A 32 5.83 6.99 -8.98
N ASN A 33 5.88 8.28 -9.30
CA ASN A 33 6.42 8.78 -10.56
C ASN A 33 7.75 9.54 -10.32
N PRO A 34 8.93 8.99 -10.69
CA PRO A 34 9.19 7.74 -11.41
C PRO A 34 9.52 6.55 -10.49
N THR A 35 9.29 6.67 -9.17
CA THR A 35 9.79 5.71 -8.19
C THR A 35 8.89 4.48 -8.07
N ASP A 36 9.42 3.30 -8.34
CA ASP A 36 8.68 2.06 -8.08
C ASP A 36 8.48 1.84 -6.57
N VAL A 37 7.23 1.64 -6.14
CA VAL A 37 6.84 1.40 -4.75
C VAL A 37 6.10 0.06 -4.66
N ILE A 38 6.57 -0.79 -3.75
CA ILE A 38 5.98 -2.10 -3.47
C ILE A 38 5.46 -2.06 -2.03
N VAL A 39 4.22 -2.49 -1.83
CA VAL A 39 3.63 -2.64 -0.50
C VAL A 39 3.45 -4.12 -0.22
N ASP A 40 4.08 -4.58 0.85
CA ASP A 40 4.04 -5.96 1.31
C ASP A 40 3.19 -6.04 2.59
N VAL A 41 2.13 -6.82 2.54
CA VAL A 41 1.22 -7.03 3.69
C VAL A 41 1.66 -8.32 4.38
N VAL A 42 2.14 -8.18 5.60
CA VAL A 42 2.60 -9.30 6.43
C VAL A 42 1.51 -9.67 7.44
N ASP A 43 1.43 -10.96 7.77
CA ASP A 43 0.61 -11.54 8.84
C ASP A 43 1.35 -11.50 10.19
#